data_AF-A0A977KW38-F1
#
_entry.id   AF-A0A977KW38-F1
#
_cell.length_a   1.000
_cell.length_b   1.000
_cell.length_c   1.000
_cell.angle_alpha   90.00
_cell.angle_beta   90.00
_cell.angle_gamma   90.00
#
_symmetry.space_group_name_H-M   'P 1'
#
loop_
_entity.id
_entity.type
_entity.pdbx_description
1 polymer ?
#
loop_
_entity_poly.entity_id
_entity_poly.type
_entity_poly.pdbx_seq_one_letter_code
_entity_poly.pdbx_strand_id
1 'polypeptide(L)'
;MSNKRSNRSKTPKFYCPYCDRRLWREGTGKHSLFFQGADEIQQQFGLTKKKASLLVGQSFVQVDRSVWLEEFFCQVDGKMWLKVSKDLDGTITTQVADQKHWKQSTNTIDPNKPNPSVSEFTYRMSRKSARI
;
A
#
# COMPACT_ATOMS: atom_id res chain seq x y z
N MET A 1 16.95 34.31 0.71
CA MET A 1 16.63 33.11 1.52
C MET A 1 15.28 32.58 1.06
N SER A 2 15.26 31.49 0.29
CA SER A 2 14.01 30.92 -0.23
C SER A 2 13.18 30.41 0.94
N ASN A 3 12.17 31.21 1.31
CA ASN A 3 11.18 30.87 2.32
C ASN A 3 10.27 29.79 1.71
N LYS A 4 10.80 28.57 1.55
CA LYS A 4 10.04 27.37 1.18
C LYS A 4 9.11 27.12 2.36
N ARG A 5 7.94 27.75 2.33
CA ARG A 5 6.82 27.52 3.24
C ARG A 5 6.54 26.02 3.19
N SER A 6 7.07 25.27 4.16
CA SER A 6 7.05 23.82 4.10
C SER A 6 5.59 23.38 4.08
N ASN A 7 5.13 22.75 2.99
CA ASN A 7 3.80 22.13 2.91
C ASN A 7 3.66 20.93 3.87
N ARG A 8 4.56 20.79 4.84
CA ARG A 8 4.60 19.73 5.86
C ARG A 8 3.33 19.73 6.72
N SER A 9 2.68 20.89 6.90
CA SER A 9 1.39 20.99 7.60
C SER A 9 0.22 20.42 6.79
N LYS A 10 0.37 20.26 5.47
CA LYS A 10 -0.63 19.66 4.57
C LYS A 10 -0.40 18.18 4.31
N THR A 11 0.70 17.61 4.81
CA THR A 11 0.96 16.17 4.68
C THR A 11 0.00 15.43 5.62
N PRO A 12 -0.78 14.46 5.13
CA PRO A 12 -1.66 13.67 5.97
C PRO A 12 -0.85 13.00 7.08
N LYS A 13 -1.40 13.08 8.30
CA LYS A 13 -0.84 12.40 9.47
C LYS A 13 -1.45 11.01 9.53
N PHE A 14 -0.59 10.02 9.71
CA PHE A 14 -0.98 8.62 9.86
C PHE A 14 -0.75 8.20 11.30
N TYR A 15 -1.57 7.29 11.81
CA TYR A 15 -1.54 6.82 13.18
C TYR A 15 -1.47 5.30 13.23
N CYS A 16 -0.74 4.78 14.20
CA CYS A 16 -0.54 3.35 14.39
C CYS A 16 -1.84 2.73 14.91
N PRO A 17 -2.35 1.64 14.29
CA PRO A 17 -3.56 0.97 14.75
C PRO A 17 -3.39 0.22 16.08
N TYR A 18 -2.16 0.04 16.58
CA TYR A 18 -1.88 -0.70 17.82
C TYR A 18 -1.64 0.21 19.04
N CYS A 19 -0.99 1.36 18.85
CA CYS A 19 -0.59 2.24 19.94
C CYS A 19 -1.02 3.71 19.76
N ASP A 20 -1.82 4.01 18.73
CA ASP A 20 -2.33 5.35 18.37
C ASP A 20 -1.26 6.44 18.20
N ARG A 21 0.02 6.07 18.17
CA ARG A 21 1.12 7.01 17.94
C ARG A 21 1.22 7.36 16.46
N ARG A 22 1.78 8.54 16.20
CA ARG A 22 2.03 9.01 14.84
C ARG A 22 3.02 8.09 14.11
N LEU A 23 2.65 7.69 12.91
CA LEU A 23 3.50 6.95 11.97
C LEU A 23 4.33 7.89 11.11
N TRP A 24 5.54 7.42 10.79
CA TRP A 24 6.47 8.05 9.86
C TRP A 24 6.51 7.25 8.57
N ARG A 25 6.61 7.95 7.42
CA ARG A 25 6.84 7.28 6.15
C ARG A 25 8.32 7.06 5.95
N GLU A 26 8.70 5.83 5.63
CA GLU A 26 10.09 5.45 5.32
C GLU A 26 10.51 5.93 3.92
N GLY A 27 9.56 6.38 3.08
CA GLY A 27 9.84 6.85 1.72
C GLY A 27 9.93 5.74 0.67
N THR A 28 9.62 4.50 1.06
CA THR A 28 9.42 3.36 0.17
C THR A 28 8.32 3.68 -0.84
N GLY A 29 8.52 3.29 -2.11
CA GLY A 29 7.61 3.64 -3.19
C GLY A 29 6.16 3.23 -2.93
N LYS A 30 5.20 3.94 -3.53
CA LYS A 30 3.78 3.59 -3.43
C LYS A 30 3.45 2.43 -4.36
N HIS A 31 2.89 1.38 -3.80
CA HIS A 31 2.52 0.18 -4.56
C HIS A 31 1.01 0.13 -4.79
N SER A 32 0.56 0.59 -5.96
CA SER A 32 -0.87 0.61 -6.31
C SER A 32 -1.44 -0.81 -6.34
N LEU A 33 -2.68 -0.93 -5.87
CA LEU A 33 -3.43 -2.19 -5.94
C LEU A 33 -4.15 -2.32 -7.28
N PHE A 34 -4.28 -3.56 -7.74
CA PHE A 34 -5.08 -3.94 -8.89
C PHE A 34 -6.21 -4.89 -8.49
N PHE A 35 -7.33 -4.76 -9.19
CA PHE A 35 -8.53 -5.56 -9.00
C PHE A 35 -8.90 -6.24 -10.31
N GLN A 36 -9.36 -7.49 -10.20
CA GLN A 36 -9.72 -8.33 -11.36
C GLN A 36 -11.18 -8.81 -11.28
N GLY A 37 -11.75 -8.94 -10.08
CA GLY A 37 -13.14 -9.35 -9.91
C GLY A 37 -14.14 -8.22 -10.13
N ALA A 38 -15.27 -8.51 -10.79
CA ALA A 38 -16.35 -7.55 -10.97
C ALA A 38 -16.94 -7.08 -9.62
N ASP A 39 -17.04 -7.99 -8.64
CA ASP A 39 -17.53 -7.66 -7.30
C ASP A 39 -16.52 -6.79 -6.54
N GLU A 40 -15.22 -7.07 -6.67
CA GLU A 40 -14.14 -6.25 -6.08
C GLU A 40 -14.13 -4.85 -6.68
N ILE A 41 -14.26 -4.74 -8.01
CA ILE A 41 -14.34 -3.46 -8.71
C ILE A 41 -15.59 -2.69 -8.32
N GLN A 42 -16.73 -3.37 -8.17
CA GLN A 42 -17.97 -2.74 -7.69
C GLN A 42 -17.79 -2.15 -6.29
N GLN A 43 -17.24 -2.93 -5.35
CA GLN A 43 -17.06 -2.49 -3.97
C GLN A 43 -16.04 -1.35 -3.88
N GLN A 44 -14.95 -1.44 -4.64
CA GLN A 44 -13.84 -0.51 -4.49
C GLN A 44 -14.04 0.81 -5.25
N PHE A 45 -14.62 0.75 -6.44
CA PHE A 45 -14.89 1.95 -7.24
C PHE A 45 -16.33 2.49 -7.07
N GLY A 46 -17.15 1.84 -6.23
CA GLY A 46 -18.55 2.25 -6.02
C GLY A 46 -19.41 2.14 -7.28
N LEU A 47 -19.05 1.26 -8.22
CA LEU A 47 -19.70 1.15 -9.52
C LEU A 47 -20.91 0.23 -9.45
N THR A 48 -21.94 0.53 -10.26
CA THR A 48 -23.03 -0.43 -10.49
C THR A 48 -22.49 -1.73 -11.10
N LYS A 49 -23.05 -2.88 -10.72
CA LYS A 49 -22.66 -4.21 -11.23
C LYS A 49 -22.46 -4.27 -12.75
N LYS A 50 -23.36 -3.66 -13.54
CA LYS A 50 -23.23 -3.59 -15.01
C LYS A 50 -21.96 -2.89 -15.48
N LYS A 51 -21.59 -1.77 -14.86
CA LYS A 51 -20.36 -1.03 -15.17
C LYS A 51 -19.12 -1.80 -14.73
N ALA A 52 -19.17 -2.46 -13.57
CA ALA A 52 -18.08 -3.30 -13.10
C ALA A 52 -17.83 -4.49 -14.03
N SER A 53 -18.89 -5.21 -14.44
CA SER A 53 -18.79 -6.31 -15.41
C SER A 53 -18.27 -5.85 -16.78
N LEU A 54 -18.67 -4.66 -17.25
CA LEU A 54 -18.16 -4.08 -18.49
C LEU A 54 -16.66 -3.81 -18.41
N LEU A 55 -16.18 -3.23 -17.29
CA LEU A 55 -14.76 -2.95 -17.08
C LEU A 55 -13.91 -4.22 -17.04
N VAL A 56 -14.41 -5.29 -16.43
CA VAL A 56 -13.76 -6.61 -16.44
C VAL A 56 -13.71 -7.17 -17.87
N GLY A 57 -14.78 -7.01 -18.65
CA GLY A 57 -14.83 -7.48 -20.04
C GLY A 57 -13.91 -6.72 -20.99
N GLN A 58 -13.62 -5.44 -20.71
CA GLN A 58 -12.75 -4.60 -21.53
C GLN A 58 -11.27 -4.68 -21.13
N SER A 59 -10.96 -4.92 -19.87
CA SER A 59 -9.59 -5.08 -19.39
C SER A 59 -9.57 -6.03 -18.20
N PHE A 60 -8.75 -7.07 -18.31
CA PHE A 60 -8.65 -8.13 -17.30
C PHE A 60 -8.16 -7.63 -15.92
N VAL A 61 -7.45 -6.49 -15.89
CA VAL A 61 -6.83 -5.93 -14.68
C VAL A 61 -7.05 -4.42 -14.62
N GLN A 62 -7.67 -3.94 -13.55
CA GLN A 62 -7.85 -2.50 -13.29
C GLN A 62 -6.93 -2.07 -12.14
N VAL A 63 -6.04 -1.12 -12.40
CA VAL A 63 -5.14 -0.56 -11.38
C VAL A 63 -5.82 0.64 -10.73
N ASP A 64 -6.08 0.56 -9.43
CA ASP A 64 -6.58 1.68 -8.66
C ASP A 64 -5.42 2.53 -8.12
N ARG A 65 -5.31 3.77 -8.60
CA ARG A 65 -4.29 4.71 -8.11
C ARG A 65 -4.69 5.39 -6.81
N SER A 66 -5.96 5.30 -6.43
CA SER A 66 -6.48 5.85 -5.19
C SER A 66 -6.16 4.95 -3.99
N VAL A 67 -5.78 3.68 -4.25
CA VAL A 67 -5.47 2.70 -3.22
C VAL A 67 -4.09 2.09 -3.45
N TRP A 68 -3.24 2.17 -2.43
CA TRP A 68 -1.87 1.66 -2.52
C TRP A 68 -1.39 1.10 -1.19
N LEU A 69 -0.39 0.22 -1.24
CA LEU A 69 0.40 -0.19 -0.10
C LEU A 69 1.60 0.75 0.08
N GLU A 70 1.86 1.16 1.31
CA GLU A 70 2.99 2.00 1.69
C GLU A 70 3.57 1.52 3.02
N GLU A 71 4.89 1.63 3.15
CA GLU A 71 5.62 1.26 4.36
C GLU A 71 5.67 2.44 5.33
N PHE A 72 5.40 2.13 6.59
CA PHE A 72 5.42 3.05 7.70
C PHE A 72 6.30 2.53 8.83
N PHE A 73 6.85 3.45 9.60
CA PHE A 73 7.59 3.17 10.81
C PHE A 73 6.87 3.75 12.02
N CYS A 74 6.58 2.88 12.98
CA CYS A 74 6.19 3.22 14.33
C CYS A 74 7.41 3.16 15.25
N GLN A 75 7.56 4.13 16.15
CA GLN A 75 8.63 4.09 17.15
C GLN A 75 8.49 2.96 18.18
N VAL A 76 7.28 2.45 18.37
CA VAL A 76 6.98 1.40 19.37
C VAL A 76 6.95 0.02 18.71
N ASP A 77 6.17 -0.12 17.64
CA ASP A 77 5.92 -1.41 16.99
C ASP A 77 6.87 -1.70 15.83
N GLY A 78 7.72 -0.74 15.45
CA GLY A 78 8.66 -0.87 14.35
C GLY A 78 8.02 -0.69 12.97
N LYS A 79 8.57 -1.39 11.97
CA LYS A 79 8.16 -1.28 10.56
C LYS A 79 6.85 -2.03 10.32
N MET A 80 5.93 -1.40 9.61
CA MET A 80 4.63 -1.96 9.25
C MET A 80 4.17 -1.48 7.88
N TRP A 81 3.27 -2.24 7.27
CA TRP A 81 2.70 -1.92 5.97
C TRP A 81 1.22 -1.64 6.10
N LEU A 82 0.79 -0.53 5.52
CA LEU A 82 -0.61 -0.13 5.52
C LEU A 82 -1.11 -0.01 4.08
N LYS A 83 -2.34 -0.48 3.88
CA LYS A 83 -3.16 -0.10 2.74
C LYS A 83 -3.70 1.29 3.00
N VAL A 84 -3.36 2.22 2.12
CA VAL A 84 -3.84 3.58 2.13
C VAL A 84 -4.85 3.73 1.01
N SER A 85 -6.04 4.20 1.35
CA SER A 85 -7.10 4.54 0.40
C SER A 85 -7.41 6.02 0.49
N LYS A 86 -7.42 6.68 -0.66
CA LYS A 86 -7.79 8.09 -0.78
C LYS A 86 -9.13 8.19 -1.48
N ASP A 87 -10.11 8.72 -0.77
CA ASP A 87 -11.45 8.96 -1.32
C ASP A 87 -11.46 10.19 -2.26
N LEU A 88 -12.54 10.34 -3.03
CA LEU A 88 -12.75 11.46 -3.95
C LEU A 88 -12.74 12.81 -3.22
N ASP A 89 -13.27 12.85 -2.00
CA ASP A 89 -13.27 14.04 -1.13
C ASP A 89 -11.89 14.37 -0.54
N GLY A 90 -10.87 13.54 -0.85
CA GLY A 90 -9.50 13.71 -0.37
C GLY A 90 -9.24 13.14 1.02
N THR A 91 -10.27 12.57 1.67
CA THR A 91 -10.14 11.83 2.92
C THR A 91 -9.24 10.62 2.72
N ILE A 92 -8.27 10.44 3.62
CA ILE A 92 -7.33 9.32 3.57
C ILE A 92 -7.66 8.37 4.71
N THR A 93 -7.87 7.12 4.36
CA THR A 93 -8.12 6.02 5.28
C THR A 93 -6.98 5.02 5.20
N THR A 94 -6.69 4.36 6.32
CA THR A 94 -5.61 3.38 6.41
C THR A 94 -6.07 2.11 7.09
N GLN A 95 -5.62 0.98 6.55
CA GLN A 95 -5.87 -0.35 7.09
C GLN A 95 -4.57 -1.15 7.11
N VAL A 96 -4.40 -2.05 8.08
CA VAL A 96 -3.27 -2.98 8.11
C VAL A 96 -3.28 -3.85 6.85
N ALA A 97 -2.13 -3.98 6.19
CA ALA A 97 -2.00 -4.72 4.94
C ALA A 97 -2.11 -6.24 5.18
N ASP A 98 -3.31 -6.79 4.94
CA ASP A 98 -3.53 -8.24 4.91
C ASP A 98 -2.97 -8.93 3.64
N GLN A 99 -2.78 -10.25 3.69
CA GLN A 99 -2.20 -11.08 2.62
C GLN A 99 -2.91 -10.91 1.26
N LYS A 100 -4.23 -10.67 1.27
CA LYS A 100 -5.00 -10.44 0.04
C LYS A 100 -4.52 -9.18 -0.70
N HIS A 101 -4.20 -8.12 0.03
CA HIS A 101 -3.72 -6.87 -0.56
C HIS A 101 -2.36 -7.05 -1.23
N TRP A 102 -1.48 -7.86 -0.65
CA TRP A 102 -0.18 -8.19 -1.24
C TRP A 102 -0.30 -8.97 -2.55
N LYS A 103 -1.27 -9.87 -2.66
CA LYS A 103 -1.55 -10.57 -3.94
C LYS A 103 -2.06 -9.63 -5.02
N GLN A 104 -2.71 -8.54 -4.62
CA GLN A 104 -3.29 -7.52 -5.49
C GLN A 104 -2.31 -6.37 -5.78
N SER A 105 -1.07 -6.40 -5.29
CA SER A 105 -0.08 -5.35 -5.56
C SER A 105 0.94 -5.78 -6.61
N THR A 106 1.24 -4.91 -7.58
CA THR A 106 2.27 -5.18 -8.60
C THR A 106 3.66 -4.82 -8.07
N ASN A 107 4.64 -5.68 -8.31
CA ASN A 107 6.05 -5.48 -7.92
C ASN A 107 6.29 -5.28 -6.41
N THR A 108 5.42 -5.80 -5.56
CA THR A 108 5.61 -5.75 -4.11
C THR A 108 5.82 -7.15 -3.56
N ILE A 109 6.97 -7.36 -2.93
CA ILE A 109 7.28 -8.60 -2.22
C ILE A 109 6.66 -8.47 -0.84
N ASP A 110 5.79 -9.41 -0.45
CA ASP A 110 5.30 -9.51 0.92
C ASP A 110 6.51 -9.70 1.85
N PRO A 111 6.85 -8.74 2.72
CA PRO A 111 8.05 -8.80 3.57
C PRO A 111 8.00 -9.99 4.55
N ASN A 112 6.81 -10.53 4.81
CA ASN A 112 6.61 -11.69 5.67
C ASN A 112 6.82 -13.02 4.93
N LYS A 113 6.83 -13.01 3.59
CA LYS A 113 7.04 -14.21 2.77
C LYS A 113 8.32 -14.09 1.95
N PRO A 114 9.34 -14.94 2.21
CA PRO A 114 10.51 -14.98 1.34
C PRO A 114 10.08 -15.32 -0.09
N ASN A 115 10.70 -14.66 -1.07
CA ASN A 115 10.42 -14.94 -2.48
C ASN A 115 10.75 -16.41 -2.78
N PRO A 116 9.78 -17.23 -3.21
CA PRO A 116 10.01 -18.67 -3.42
C PRO A 116 11.03 -18.98 -4.52
N SER A 117 11.31 -18.03 -5.43
CA SER A 117 12.36 -18.20 -6.45
C SER A 117 13.78 -17.89 -5.95
N VAL A 118 13.92 -17.37 -4.73
CA VAL A 118 15.21 -17.02 -4.13
C VAL A 118 15.60 -18.09 -3.13
N SER A 119 16.79 -18.67 -3.29
CA SER A 119 17.31 -19.66 -2.33
C SER A 119 17.51 -19.04 -0.95
N GLU A 120 17.41 -19.86 0.10
CA GLU A 120 17.61 -19.40 1.49
C GLU A 120 18.97 -18.72 1.69
N PHE A 121 20.00 -19.19 0.99
CA PHE A 121 21.34 -18.60 1.00
C PHE A 121 21.31 -17.15 0.51
N THR A 122 20.75 -16.91 -0.68
CA THR A 122 20.66 -15.57 -1.28
C THR A 122 19.81 -14.63 -0.43
N TYR A 123 18.73 -15.15 0.17
CA TYR A 123 17.89 -14.39 1.08
C TYR A 123 18.61 -13.98 2.37
N ARG A 124 19.41 -14.88 2.97
CA ARG A 124 20.21 -14.56 4.17
C ARG A 124 21.28 -13.51 3.86
N MET A 125 21.94 -13.61 2.71
CA MET A 125 23.00 -12.67 2.33
C MET A 125 22.47 -11.26 2.04
N SER A 126 21.32 -11.13 1.37
CA SER A 126 20.73 -9.81 1.09
C SER A 126 20.31 -9.08 2.37
N ARG A 127 19.81 -9.80 3.38
CA ARG A 127 19.43 -9.21 4.69
C ARG A 127 20.62 -8.86 5.58
N LYS A 128 21.78 -9.48 5.38
CA LYS A 128 23.04 -9.08 6.04
C LYS A 128 23.55 -7.75 5.52
N SER A 129 23.36 -7.48 4.22
CA SER A 129 23.84 -6.25 3.59
C SER A 129 23.05 -4.99 3.99
N ALA A 130 21.85 -5.14 4.55
CA ALA A 130 20.98 -4.04 4.97
C ALA A 130 21.23 -3.55 6.42
N ARG A 131 22.26 -4.08 7.12
CA ARG A 131 22.60 -3.74 8.52
C ARG A 131 23.90 -2.92 8.64
N ILE A 132 24.17 -2.02 7.69
CA ILE A 132 25.30 -1.07 7.77
C ILE A 132 24.75 0.33 7.98
#